data_AF-W4VMP0-F1
#
_entry.id   AF-W4VMP0-F1
#
_cell.length_a   1.000
_cell.length_b   1.000
_cell.length_c   1.000
_cell.angle_alpha   90.00
_cell.angle_beta   90.00
_cell.angle_gamma   90.00
#
_symmetry.space_group_name_H-M   'P 1'
#
loop_
_entity.id
_entity.type
_entity.pdbx_description
1 polymer ?
#
loop_
_entity_poly.entity_id
_entity_poly.type
_entity_poly.pdbx_seq_one_letter_code
_entity_poly.pdbx_strand_id
1 'polypeptide(L)' 'MKKLALVLIIVGAINWLLIGLFQFDLVATLFGGGSQEGAFARVIYTIVGIAGLYSITFLFNSNEK' A
#
# COMPACT_ATOMS: atom_id res chain seq x y z
N MET A 1 -11.25 15.10 6.32
CA MET A 1 -10.17 14.50 7.14
C MET A 1 -10.11 12.98 7.01
N LYS A 2 -11.07 12.21 7.57
CA LYS A 2 -11.01 10.72 7.58
C LYS A 2 -10.85 10.06 6.20
N LYS A 3 -11.65 10.47 5.20
CA LYS A 3 -11.56 9.92 3.82
C LYS A 3 -10.20 10.17 3.16
N LEU A 4 -9.60 11.35 3.38
CA LEU A 4 -8.32 11.72 2.78
C LEU A 4 -7.15 10.93 3.38
N ALA A 5 -7.17 10.71 4.70
CA ALA A 5 -6.25 9.80 5.37
C ALA A 5 -6.41 8.36 4.85
N LEU A 6 -7.64 7.90 4.63
CA LEU A 6 -7.94 6.56 4.12
C LEU A 6 -7.43 6.36 2.69
N VAL A 7 -7.58 7.37 1.83
CA VAL A 7 -7.01 7.39 0.47
C VAL A 7 -5.47 7.28 0.51
N LEU A 8 -4.81 8.07 1.37
CA LEU A 8 -3.35 8.00 1.53
C LEU A 8 -2.87 6.61 1.98
N ILE A 9 -3.60 5.98 2.92
CA ILE A 9 -3.33 4.62 3.38
C ILE A 9 -3.45 3.62 2.24
N ILE A 10 -4.52 3.70 1.44
CA ILE A 10 -4.73 2.81 0.29
C ILE A 10 -3.60 2.96 -0.73
N VAL A 11 -3.22 4.20 -1.06
CA VAL A 11 -2.12 4.48 -1.99
C VAL A 11 -0.80 3.89 -1.48
N GLY A 12 -0.48 4.08 -0.19
CA GLY A 12 0.72 3.51 0.42
C GLY A 12 0.72 1.97 0.42
N ALA A 13 -0.42 1.35 0.72
CA ALA A 13 -0.55 -0.10 0.71
C ALA A 13 -0.40 -0.70 -0.69
N ILE A 14 -0.93 -0.03 -1.72
CA ILE A 14 -0.72 -0.46 -3.11
C ILE A 14 0.77 -0.40 -3.46
N ASN A 15 1.49 0.67 -3.09
CA ASN A 15 2.94 0.74 -3.32
C ASN A 15 3.69 -0.42 -2.62
N TRP A 16 3.35 -0.70 -1.36
CA TRP A 16 3.97 -1.80 -0.63
C TRP A 16 3.64 -3.17 -1.22
N LEU A 17 2.42 -3.38 -1.73
CA LEU A 17 2.10 -4.62 -2.44
C LEU A 17 2.98 -4.80 -3.68
N LEU A 18 3.19 -3.73 -4.46
CA LEU A 18 4.04 -3.75 -5.64
C LEU A 18 5.50 -4.08 -5.28
N ILE A 19 6.01 -3.53 -4.17
CA ILE A 19 7.34 -3.87 -3.66
C ILE A 19 7.40 -5.34 -3.23
N GLY A 20 6.38 -5.83 -2.51
CA GLY A 20 6.33 -7.20 -2.01
C GLY A 20 6.30 -8.27 -3.12
N LEU A 21 5.48 -8.06 -4.16
CA LEU A 21 5.28 -9.02 -5.25
C LEU A 21 6.28 -8.88 -6.40
N PHE A 22 6.56 -7.64 -6.80
CA PHE A 22 7.30 -7.33 -8.02
C PHE A 22 8.63 -6.62 -7.77
N GLN A 23 8.98 -6.35 -6.49
CA GLN A 23 10.15 -5.52 -6.13
C GLN A 23 10.11 -4.14 -6.80
N PHE A 24 8.91 -3.68 -7.18
CA PHE A 24 8.70 -2.43 -7.88
C PHE A 24 8.21 -1.37 -6.91
N ASP A 25 9.02 -0.34 -6.70
CA ASP A 25 8.64 0.83 -5.90
C ASP A 25 8.21 1.97 -6.83
N LEU A 26 6.91 2.22 -6.90
CA LEU A 26 6.31 3.28 -7.71
C LEU A 26 6.75 4.67 -7.20
N VAL A 27 6.86 4.84 -5.88
CA VAL A 27 7.28 6.11 -5.27
C VAL A 27 8.74 6.39 -5.59
N ALA A 28 9.61 5.39 -5.47
CA ALA A 28 11.01 5.52 -5.85
C ALA A 28 11.19 5.79 -7.36
N THR A 29 10.34 5.19 -8.20
CA THR A 29 10.35 5.42 -9.65
C THR A 29 9.98 6.86 -10.01
N LEU A 30 9.03 7.46 -9.27
CA LEU A 30 8.53 8.82 -9.55
C LEU A 30 9.35 9.93 -8.88
N PHE A 31 9.93 9.67 -7.69
CA PHE A 31 10.58 10.70 -6.87
C PHE A 31 12.08 10.44 -6.64
N GLY A 32 12.62 9.33 -7.13
CA GLY A 32 14.01 8.90 -6.91
C GLY A 32 14.19 8.24 -5.54
N GLY A 33 14.62 6.97 -5.51
CA GLY A 33 14.85 6.22 -4.27
C GLY A 33 15.41 4.81 -4.53
N GLY A 34 16.12 4.23 -3.55
CA GLY A 34 16.85 2.95 -3.68
C GLY A 34 16.02 1.69 -3.44
N SER A 35 16.54 0.54 -3.89
CA SER A 35 15.90 -0.77 -3.79
C SER A 35 15.89 -1.33 -2.36
N GLN A 36 14.72 -1.80 -1.91
CA GLN A 36 14.53 -2.47 -0.62
C GLN A 36 14.63 -3.99 -0.83
N GLU A 37 15.85 -4.53 -0.74
CA GLU A 37 16.12 -5.95 -0.99
C GLU A 37 16.18 -6.75 0.31
N GLY A 38 15.14 -7.52 0.59
CA GLY A 38 15.10 -8.46 1.72
C GLY A 38 13.94 -9.45 1.60
N ALA A 39 14.23 -10.75 1.59
CA ALA A 39 13.21 -11.79 1.40
C ALA A 39 12.10 -11.77 2.47
N PHE A 40 12.45 -11.43 3.71
CA PHE A 40 11.49 -11.27 4.81
C PHE A 40 10.64 -9.99 4.67
N ALA A 41 11.24 -8.89 4.20
CA ALA A 41 10.54 -7.63 3.98
C ALA A 41 9.41 -7.79 2.94
N ARG A 42 9.64 -8.60 1.89
CA ARG A 42 8.62 -8.91 0.87
C ARG A 42 7.34 -9.51 1.43
N VAL A 43 7.46 -10.41 2.41
CA VAL A 43 6.31 -11.04 3.05
C VAL A 43 5.50 -9.99 3.81
N ILE A 44 6.17 -9.13 4.58
CA ILE A 44 5.52 -8.06 5.32
C ILE A 44 4.85 -7.05 4.37
N TYR A 45 5.56 -6.60 3.33
CA TYR A 45 5.00 -5.67 2.36
C TYR A 45 3.79 -6.23 1.62
N THR A 46 3.80 -7.53 1.29
CA THR A 46 2.65 -8.21 0.68
C THR A 46 1.46 -8.27 1.63
N ILE A 47 1.67 -8.65 2.90
CA ILE A 47 0.61 -8.72 3.91
C ILE A 47 0.01 -7.33 4.17
N VAL A 48 0.84 -6.31 4.32
CA VAL A 48 0.36 -4.93 4.53
C VAL A 48 -0.36 -4.41 3.29
N GLY A 49 0.17 -4.69 2.10
CA GLY A 49 -0.48 -4.33 0.84
C GLY A 49 -1.88 -4.92 0.69
N ILE A 50 -2.04 -6.21 1.03
CA ILE A 50 -3.34 -6.88 1.07
C ILE A 50 -4.26 -6.26 2.13
N ALA A 51 -3.75 -5.93 3.32
CA ALA A 51 -4.55 -5.28 4.38
C ALA A 51 -5.05 -3.89 3.97
N GLY A 52 -4.25 -3.11 3.24
CA GLY A 52 -4.71 -1.83 2.71
C GLY A 52 -5.66 -1.96 1.51
N LEU A 53 -5.52 -2.99 0.68
CA LEU A 53 -6.54 -3.35 -0.32
C LEU A 53 -7.88 -3.69 0.34
N TYR A 54 -7.86 -4.45 1.44
CA TYR A 54 -9.07 -4.73 2.22
C TYR A 54 -9.68 -3.44 2.80
N SER A 55 -8.84 -2.45 3.09
CA SER A 55 -9.29 -1.15 3.60
C SER A 55 -10.09 -0.32 2.57
N ILE A 56 -10.00 -0.65 1.28
CA ILE A 56 -10.86 -0.08 0.23
C ILE A 56 -12.34 -0.40 0.52
N THR A 57 -12.65 -1.58 1.06
CA THR A 57 -14.01 -1.94 1.46
C THR A 57 -14.56 -0.97 2.51
N PHE A 58 -13.73 -0.52 3.47
CA PHE A 58 -14.14 0.50 4.45
C PHE A 58 -14.33 1.89 3.84
N LEU A 59 -13.62 2.23 2.75
CA LEU A 59 -13.82 3.49 2.03
C LEU A 59 -15.23 3.56 1.43
N PHE A 60 -15.73 2.45 0.88
CA PHE A 60 -17.05 2.38 0.25
C PHE A 60 -18.18 2.05 1.26
N ASN A 61 -17.90 1.30 2.33
CA ASN A 61 -18.86 1.01 3.41
C ASN A 61 -18.97 2.10 4.48
N SER A 62 -18.16 3.17 4.45
CA SER A 62 -18.36 4.35 5.33
C SER A 62 -19.63 5.18 5.00
N ASN A 63 -20.57 4.62 4.23
CA ASN A 63 -21.87 5.22 3.92
C ASN A 63 -23.02 4.53 4.67
N GLU A 64 -22.74 3.66 5.64
CA GLU A 64 -23.77 3.23 6.59
C GLU A 64 -23.86 4.26 7.73
N LYS A 65 -25.09 4.69 8.01
CA LYS A 65 -25.50 5.88 8.76
C LYS A 65 -24.94 5.95 10.19
#